data_AF-A0A9E5R307-F1
#
_entry.id   AF-A0A9E5R307-F1
#
_cell.length_a   1.000
_cell.length_b   1.000
_cell.length_c   1.000
_cell.angle_alpha   90.00
_cell.angle_beta   90.00
_cell.angle_gamma   90.00
#
_symmetry.space_group_name_H-M   'P 1'
#
loop_
_entity.id
_entity.type
_entity.pdbx_description
1 polymer ?
#
loop_
_entity_poly.entity_id
_entity_poly.type
_entity_poly.pdbx_seq_one_letter_code
_entity_poly.pdbx_strand_id
1 'polypeptide(L)'
;MAQVSELNAPGDVNKTMRYYRRLLNDEKNIEFQDKIYYEMGVYALRRQQMPEAIGYFRQSLAVSQNNLQKAYTYLKLGEIHYQPLKKYEQAKVYYDSVMAALPENAENYKAISRRHKALEEFVIQLNIYRTEDSLQRLYQMAEPAREAYITQSLTWEETRRQDELDSLAEQKRRLEALKKQSAGTLASLDNSQWYFYNPTSVRLGQESFQERWGRRPLVDNWRRTEAIRGIVIRDTVKAVYQDFDPAVFRQQEIQKRVERRKAGIYEALPKNEGDIRVSNQKIEDAAYELGRIYRFKLEEPDNAIVYFEILLNRFPQTAYKPEVLYFLHVLYGERPDPGQAEHYKNLLVRQFPNSIYAKRLLNPNWEKEALANEAEVKAAYKRAYTLYENRQYPEALATVQKLQQDYPGNLIEDKVAFLNILIDIKMLIDRKVVLDLLQNFLNKYPGSQLSPRAESLLAKLK
;
A
#
# COMPACT_ATOMS: atom_id res chain seq x y z
N MET A 1 21.03 31.85 -21.56
CA MET A 1 20.32 30.66 -22.11
C MET A 1 21.00 30.20 -23.40
N ALA A 2 22.13 29.52 -23.29
CA ALA A 2 22.78 28.88 -24.43
C ALA A 2 23.17 27.44 -24.03
N GLN A 3 22.72 26.50 -24.86
CA GLN A 3 23.13 25.10 -24.95
C GLN A 3 22.80 24.16 -23.78
N VAL A 4 21.51 23.82 -23.65
CA VAL A 4 21.04 22.61 -22.94
C VAL A 4 20.52 21.55 -23.92
N SER A 5 20.50 21.84 -25.23
CA SER A 5 19.94 20.96 -26.27
C SER A 5 20.95 20.03 -26.96
N GLU A 6 22.25 20.12 -26.68
CA GLU A 6 23.29 19.43 -27.49
C GLU A 6 23.83 18.10 -26.92
N LEU A 7 23.43 17.65 -25.72
CA LEU A 7 24.02 16.44 -25.10
C LEU A 7 23.38 15.09 -25.48
N ASN A 8 22.47 15.06 -26.45
CA ASN A 8 21.71 13.86 -26.84
C ASN A 8 22.13 13.23 -28.18
N ALA A 9 23.13 13.77 -28.88
CA ALA A 9 23.67 13.12 -30.07
C ALA A 9 24.37 11.80 -29.69
N PRO A 10 24.26 10.70 -30.47
CA PRO A 10 24.90 9.41 -30.16
C PRO A 10 26.42 9.50 -29.95
N GLY A 11 27.07 10.46 -30.63
CA GLY A 11 28.49 10.76 -30.45
C GLY A 11 28.81 11.33 -29.07
N ASP A 12 27.94 12.16 -28.50
CA ASP A 12 28.15 12.78 -27.18
C ASP A 12 27.77 11.85 -26.03
N VAL A 13 26.80 10.96 -26.23
CA VAL A 13 26.51 9.86 -25.30
C VAL A 13 27.74 8.98 -25.11
N ASN A 14 28.38 8.54 -26.19
CA ASN A 14 29.56 7.68 -26.10
C ASN A 14 30.74 8.39 -25.45
N LYS A 15 30.93 9.69 -25.70
CA LYS A 15 31.97 10.48 -25.02
C LYS A 15 31.71 10.58 -23.51
N THR A 16 30.48 10.92 -23.12
CA THR A 16 30.07 11.02 -21.71
C THR A 16 30.21 9.69 -20.97
N MET A 17 29.80 8.57 -21.59
CA MET A 17 29.97 7.25 -20.98
C MET A 17 31.44 6.82 -20.87
N ARG A 18 32.29 7.18 -21.83
CA ARG A 18 33.75 7.00 -21.71
C ARG A 18 34.32 7.83 -20.57
N TYR A 19 33.86 9.06 -20.38
CA TYR A 19 34.26 9.92 -19.27
C TYR A 19 33.91 9.29 -17.92
N TYR A 20 32.67 8.84 -17.72
CA TYR A 20 32.27 8.14 -16.49
C TYR A 20 33.08 6.87 -16.24
N ARG A 21 33.35 6.05 -17.26
CA ARG A 21 34.21 4.86 -17.10
C ARG A 21 35.63 5.20 -16.70
N ARG A 22 36.21 6.28 -17.25
CA ARG A 22 37.53 6.76 -16.81
C ARG A 22 37.50 7.19 -15.35
N LEU A 23 36.46 7.90 -14.92
CA LEU A 23 36.31 8.27 -13.51
C LEU A 23 36.20 7.06 -12.60
N LEU A 24 35.44 6.03 -12.98
CA LEU A 24 35.29 4.79 -12.20
C LEU A 24 36.59 3.98 -12.09
N ASN A 25 37.45 4.05 -13.11
CA ASN A 25 38.72 3.34 -13.14
C ASN A 25 39.87 4.10 -12.47
N ASP A 26 39.69 5.37 -12.13
CA ASP A 26 40.68 6.17 -11.42
C ASP A 26 40.67 5.79 -9.93
N GLU A 27 41.81 5.33 -9.41
CA GLU A 27 41.98 4.92 -8.02
C GLU A 27 41.65 6.03 -7.03
N LYS A 28 41.81 7.30 -7.42
CA LYS A 28 41.46 8.46 -6.58
C LYS A 28 39.95 8.60 -6.35
N ASN A 29 39.15 7.95 -7.18
CA ASN A 29 37.69 8.06 -7.16
C ASN A 29 36.99 6.86 -6.51
N ILE A 30 37.73 5.92 -5.90
CA ILE A 30 37.15 4.73 -5.25
C ILE A 30 36.06 5.13 -4.24
N GLU A 31 36.29 6.19 -3.45
CA GLU A 31 35.32 6.69 -2.47
C GLU A 31 34.12 7.43 -3.09
N PHE A 32 34.21 7.84 -4.35
CA PHE A 32 33.17 8.57 -5.07
C PHE A 32 32.42 7.72 -6.11
N GLN A 33 32.69 6.41 -6.17
CA GLN A 33 32.04 5.50 -7.11
C GLN A 33 30.52 5.53 -6.97
N ASP A 34 29.98 5.70 -5.76
CA ASP A 34 28.54 5.81 -5.53
C ASP A 34 27.92 7.03 -6.21
N LYS A 35 28.57 8.19 -6.11
CA LYS A 35 28.18 9.43 -6.77
C LYS A 35 28.32 9.32 -8.28
N ILE A 36 29.38 8.69 -8.79
CA ILE A 36 29.56 8.50 -10.23
C ILE A 36 28.45 7.63 -10.80
N TYR A 37 28.13 6.48 -10.17
CA TYR A 37 27.02 5.64 -10.60
C TYR A 37 25.66 6.36 -10.46
N TYR A 38 25.48 7.17 -9.43
CA TYR A 38 24.28 7.99 -9.27
C TYR A 38 24.11 8.97 -10.46
N GLU A 39 25.17 9.69 -10.82
CA GLU A 39 25.14 10.62 -11.95
C GLU A 39 24.93 9.92 -13.29
N MET A 40 25.51 8.72 -13.47
CA MET A 40 25.21 7.87 -14.65
C MET A 40 23.73 7.51 -14.71
N GLY A 41 23.10 7.19 -13.58
CA GLY A 41 21.67 6.93 -13.48
C GLY A 41 20.82 8.15 -13.83
N VAL A 42 21.17 9.32 -13.30
CA VAL A 42 20.50 10.60 -13.64
C VAL A 42 20.65 10.92 -15.13
N TYR A 43 21.82 10.70 -15.71
CA TYR A 43 22.06 10.88 -17.14
C TYR A 43 21.21 9.93 -17.99
N ALA A 44 21.12 8.65 -17.60
CA ALA A 44 20.26 7.67 -18.27
C ALA A 44 18.77 8.04 -18.18
N LEU A 45 18.31 8.61 -17.05
CA LEU A 45 16.95 9.12 -16.93
C LEU A 45 16.66 10.28 -17.89
N ARG A 46 17.60 11.23 -18.04
CA ARG A 46 17.46 12.33 -19.00
C ARG A 46 17.33 11.84 -20.45
N ARG A 47 17.93 10.69 -20.74
CA ARG A 47 17.84 9.99 -22.03
C ARG A 47 16.62 9.07 -22.13
N GLN A 48 15.73 9.08 -21.13
CA GLN A 48 14.55 8.23 -21.03
C GLN A 48 14.86 6.71 -21.01
N GLN A 49 16.10 6.33 -20.69
CA GLN A 49 16.53 4.94 -20.58
C GLN A 49 16.36 4.44 -19.14
N MET A 50 15.10 4.28 -18.72
CA MET A 50 14.77 3.90 -17.34
C MET A 50 15.40 2.58 -16.88
N PRO A 51 15.41 1.48 -17.67
CA PRO A 51 16.03 0.23 -17.21
C PRO A 51 17.52 0.38 -16.92
N GLU A 52 18.23 1.15 -17.74
CA GLU A 52 19.65 1.44 -17.56
C GLU A 52 19.88 2.31 -16.32
N ALA A 53 19.04 3.34 -16.12
CA ALA A 53 19.08 4.18 -14.94
C ALA A 53 18.90 3.39 -13.63
N ILE A 54 17.90 2.49 -13.59
CA ILE A 54 17.68 1.59 -12.44
C ILE A 54 18.91 0.72 -12.19
N GLY A 55 19.55 0.21 -13.26
CA GLY A 55 20.80 -0.54 -13.17
C GLY A 55 21.91 0.26 -12.50
N TYR A 56 22.15 1.50 -12.94
CA TYR A 56 23.16 2.38 -12.35
C TYR A 56 22.84 2.78 -10.91
N PHE A 57 21.59 3.07 -10.57
CA PHE A 57 21.22 3.36 -9.18
C PHE A 57 21.42 2.14 -8.26
N ARG A 58 21.15 0.92 -8.74
CA ARG A 58 21.46 -0.30 -7.98
C ARG A 58 22.97 -0.47 -7.76
N GLN A 59 23.79 -0.16 -8.77
CA GLN A 59 25.24 -0.17 -8.63
C GLN A 59 25.72 0.88 -7.61
N SER A 60 25.17 2.09 -7.66
CA SER A 60 25.43 3.15 -6.67
C SER A 60 25.14 2.68 -5.24
N LEU A 61 23.98 2.06 -4.99
CA LEU A 61 23.63 1.50 -3.69
C LEU A 61 24.57 0.38 -3.22
N ALA A 62 25.06 -0.44 -4.15
CA ALA A 62 25.94 -1.57 -3.83
C ALA A 62 27.33 -1.13 -3.38
N VAL A 63 27.84 -0.01 -3.91
CA VAL A 63 29.17 0.52 -3.55
C VAL A 63 29.12 1.58 -2.44
N SER A 64 27.99 2.25 -2.25
CA SER A 64 27.89 3.36 -1.29
C SER A 64 28.06 2.90 0.15
N GLN A 65 28.87 3.62 0.92
CA GLN A 65 28.95 3.52 2.38
C GLN A 65 28.28 4.71 3.07
N ASN A 66 27.95 5.77 2.32
CA ASN A 66 27.37 7.00 2.86
C ASN A 66 25.83 6.91 2.91
N ASN A 67 25.26 6.98 4.12
CA ASN A 67 23.80 6.90 4.31
C ASN A 67 23.03 8.00 3.57
N LEU A 68 23.58 9.22 3.50
CA LEU A 68 22.93 10.32 2.80
C LEU A 68 22.89 10.08 1.29
N GLN A 69 23.99 9.60 0.70
CA GLN A 69 24.02 9.23 -0.72
C GLN A 69 23.05 8.08 -1.02
N LYS A 70 22.98 7.06 -0.14
CA LYS A 70 21.97 6.01 -0.24
C LYS A 70 20.55 6.57 -0.22
N ALA A 71 20.26 7.52 0.67
CA ALA A 71 18.94 8.16 0.75
C ALA A 71 18.58 8.84 -0.57
N TYR A 72 19.50 9.59 -1.20
CA TYR A 72 19.25 10.20 -2.51
C TYR A 72 19.07 9.19 -3.63
N THR A 73 19.87 8.11 -3.65
CA THR A 73 19.71 7.04 -4.64
C THR A 73 18.39 6.29 -4.46
N TYR A 74 17.98 5.99 -3.23
CA TYR A 74 16.67 5.41 -2.93
C TYR A 74 15.53 6.36 -3.33
N LEU A 75 15.69 7.66 -3.13
CA LEU A 75 14.70 8.65 -3.53
C LEU A 75 14.48 8.62 -5.05
N LYS A 76 15.56 8.56 -5.85
CA LYS A 76 15.44 8.45 -7.31
C LYS A 76 14.74 7.17 -7.74
N LEU A 77 15.06 6.04 -7.11
CA LEU A 77 14.35 4.78 -7.38
C LEU A 77 12.87 4.89 -6.99
N GLY A 78 12.56 5.44 -5.82
CA GLY A 78 11.19 5.68 -5.37
C GLY A 78 10.40 6.56 -6.34
N GLU A 79 11.00 7.64 -6.85
CA GLU A 79 10.39 8.53 -7.85
C GLU A 79 10.07 7.80 -9.16
N ILE A 80 10.99 6.97 -9.66
CA ILE A 80 10.79 6.14 -10.86
C ILE A 80 9.65 5.14 -10.64
N HIS A 81 9.62 4.49 -9.49
CA HIS A 81 8.57 3.52 -9.19
C HIS A 81 7.20 4.19 -8.95
N TYR A 82 7.18 5.43 -8.47
CA TYR A 82 5.96 6.18 -8.21
C TYR A 82 5.32 6.75 -9.48
N GLN A 83 6.06 7.55 -10.26
CA GLN A 83 5.50 8.31 -11.39
C GLN A 83 5.45 7.47 -12.69
N PRO A 84 6.58 7.17 -13.35
CA PRO A 84 6.52 6.55 -14.67
C PRO A 84 6.09 5.08 -14.65
N LEU A 85 6.37 4.34 -13.57
CA LEU A 85 5.99 2.93 -13.49
C LEU A 85 4.65 2.69 -12.78
N LYS A 86 4.15 3.66 -12.00
CA LYS A 86 2.95 3.54 -11.16
C LYS A 86 2.93 2.27 -10.28
N LYS A 87 4.11 1.83 -9.83
CA LYS A 87 4.31 0.68 -8.95
C LYS A 87 4.43 1.15 -7.50
N TYR A 88 3.31 1.61 -6.94
CA TYR A 88 3.27 2.25 -5.62
C TYR A 88 3.77 1.35 -4.48
N GLU A 89 3.51 0.04 -4.53
CA GLU A 89 4.04 -0.93 -3.54
C GLU A 89 5.58 -0.93 -3.52
N GLN A 90 6.22 -0.91 -4.70
CA GLN A 90 7.67 -0.85 -4.83
C GLN A 90 8.21 0.52 -4.44
N ALA A 91 7.50 1.60 -4.83
CA ALA A 91 7.84 2.94 -4.42
C ALA A 91 7.85 3.05 -2.88
N LYS A 92 6.85 2.49 -2.19
CA LYS A 92 6.76 2.50 -0.72
C LYS A 92 8.02 1.94 -0.08
N VAL A 93 8.50 0.78 -0.54
CA VAL A 93 9.73 0.14 -0.03
C VAL A 93 10.96 1.05 -0.19
N TYR A 94 11.08 1.75 -1.32
CA TYR A 94 12.16 2.71 -1.51
C TYR A 94 12.00 3.94 -0.60
N TYR A 95 10.79 4.49 -0.47
CA TYR A 95 10.52 5.62 0.42
C TYR A 95 10.74 5.28 1.91
N ASP A 96 10.46 4.05 2.37
CA ASP A 96 10.83 3.58 3.71
C ASP A 96 12.35 3.69 3.92
N SER A 97 13.13 3.25 2.93
CA SER A 97 14.59 3.31 2.97
C SER A 97 15.11 4.75 2.93
N VAL A 98 14.42 5.66 2.22
CA VAL A 98 14.72 7.09 2.27
C VAL A 98 14.49 7.64 3.67
N MET A 99 13.36 7.32 4.31
CA MET A 99 13.02 7.86 5.63
C MET A 99 13.89 7.31 6.76
N ALA A 100 14.47 6.13 6.59
CA ALA A 100 15.47 5.60 7.51
C ALA A 100 16.83 6.32 7.43
N ALA A 101 17.16 6.97 6.31
CA ALA A 101 18.51 7.48 6.04
C ALA A 101 18.60 9.00 5.80
N LEU A 102 17.49 9.65 5.43
CA LEU A 102 17.45 11.08 5.09
C LEU A 102 17.23 11.92 6.36
N PRO A 103 18.08 12.93 6.64
CA PRO A 103 17.92 13.77 7.82
C PRO A 103 16.74 14.75 7.66
N GLU A 104 16.11 15.15 8.77
CA GLU A 104 14.92 16.01 8.77
C GLU A 104 15.16 17.42 8.22
N ASN A 105 16.41 17.91 8.30
CA ASN A 105 16.82 19.20 7.75
C ASN A 105 17.11 19.16 6.24
N ALA A 106 16.99 17.99 5.61
CA ALA A 106 17.19 17.87 4.17
C ALA A 106 16.16 18.69 3.39
N GLU A 107 16.59 19.18 2.23
CA GLU A 107 15.70 19.86 1.30
C GLU A 107 14.55 18.93 0.90
N ASN A 108 13.34 19.48 0.79
CA ASN A 108 12.13 18.76 0.41
C ASN A 108 11.72 17.59 1.34
N TYR A 109 12.33 17.45 2.54
CA TYR A 109 11.97 16.39 3.49
C TYR A 109 10.47 16.31 3.75
N LYS A 110 9.79 17.44 3.96
CA LYS A 110 8.33 17.50 4.16
C LYS A 110 7.52 16.96 2.98
N ALA A 111 7.99 17.16 1.74
CA ALA A 111 7.32 16.63 0.57
C ALA A 111 7.54 15.11 0.44
N ILE A 112 8.77 14.65 0.69
CA ILE A 112 9.15 13.24 0.68
C ILE A 112 8.36 12.47 1.75
N SER A 113 8.30 12.99 2.97
CA SER A 113 7.53 12.41 4.08
C SER A 113 6.04 12.35 3.79
N ARG A 114 5.44 13.39 3.20
CA ARG A 114 4.03 13.35 2.78
C ARG A 114 3.77 12.27 1.74
N ARG A 115 4.67 12.09 0.76
CA ARG A 115 4.53 11.02 -0.24
C ARG A 115 4.73 9.64 0.35
N HIS A 116 5.71 9.47 1.24
CA HIS A 116 5.91 8.23 2.00
C HIS A 116 4.63 7.84 2.75
N LYS A 117 4.03 8.78 3.49
CA LYS A 117 2.78 8.56 4.21
C LYS A 117 1.62 8.18 3.27
N ALA A 118 1.49 8.87 2.14
CA ALA A 118 0.48 8.52 1.12
C ALA A 118 0.65 7.09 0.58
N LEU A 119 1.89 6.68 0.31
CA LEU A 119 2.23 5.34 -0.15
C LEU A 119 2.01 4.28 0.94
N GLU A 120 2.32 4.59 2.19
CA GLU A 120 2.09 3.71 3.33
C GLU A 120 0.59 3.43 3.50
N GLU A 121 -0.21 4.50 3.56
CA GLU A 121 -1.67 4.37 3.65
C GLU A 121 -2.25 3.60 2.46
N PHE A 122 -1.75 3.87 1.24
CA PHE A 122 -2.13 3.14 0.04
C PHE A 122 -1.87 1.63 0.17
N VAL A 123 -0.64 1.24 0.53
CA VAL A 123 -0.24 -0.17 0.64
C VAL A 123 -1.02 -0.89 1.73
N ILE A 124 -1.30 -0.23 2.86
CA ILE A 124 -2.14 -0.79 3.92
C ILE A 124 -3.53 -1.15 3.37
N GLN A 125 -4.22 -0.19 2.74
CA GLN A 125 -5.57 -0.42 2.22
C GLN A 125 -5.59 -1.44 1.07
N LEU A 126 -4.58 -1.40 0.20
CA LEU A 126 -4.46 -2.37 -0.90
C LEU A 126 -4.29 -3.80 -0.36
N ASN A 127 -3.46 -3.97 0.67
CA ASN A 127 -3.24 -5.27 1.30
C ASN A 127 -4.50 -5.78 2.00
N ILE A 128 -5.23 -4.92 2.71
CA ILE A 128 -6.53 -5.29 3.31
C ILE A 128 -7.47 -5.78 2.22
N TYR A 129 -7.70 -4.96 1.18
CA TYR A 129 -8.59 -5.29 0.07
C TYR A 129 -8.22 -6.63 -0.61
N ARG A 130 -6.94 -6.81 -1.00
CA ARG A 130 -6.48 -8.01 -1.69
C ARG A 130 -6.50 -9.26 -0.82
N THR A 131 -6.13 -9.13 0.45
CA THR A 131 -6.07 -10.26 1.37
C THR A 131 -7.48 -10.77 1.67
N GLU A 132 -8.39 -9.88 2.02
CA GLU A 132 -9.78 -10.24 2.30
C GLU A 132 -10.48 -10.82 1.05
N ASP A 133 -10.28 -10.22 -0.14
CA ASP A 133 -10.82 -10.77 -1.39
C ASP A 133 -10.28 -12.19 -1.68
N SER A 134 -8.99 -12.41 -1.44
CA SER A 134 -8.36 -13.71 -1.64
C SER A 134 -8.87 -14.75 -0.62
N LEU A 135 -9.02 -14.36 0.65
CA LEU A 135 -9.55 -15.23 1.71
C LEU A 135 -11.00 -15.63 1.43
N GLN A 136 -11.84 -14.68 0.97
CA GLN A 136 -13.21 -14.99 0.56
C GLN A 136 -13.25 -15.94 -0.65
N ARG A 137 -12.37 -15.74 -1.64
CA ARG A 137 -12.26 -16.63 -2.80
C ARG A 137 -11.86 -18.04 -2.38
N LEU A 138 -10.87 -18.17 -1.49
CA LEU A 138 -10.46 -19.45 -0.93
C LEU A 138 -11.61 -20.09 -0.16
N TYR A 139 -12.34 -19.33 0.65
CA TYR A 139 -13.52 -19.82 1.39
C TYR A 139 -14.61 -20.39 0.47
N GLN A 140 -14.78 -19.84 -0.72
CA GLN A 140 -15.75 -20.35 -1.72
C GLN A 140 -15.29 -21.62 -2.45
N MET A 141 -14.00 -21.96 -2.41
CA MET A 141 -13.48 -23.19 -3.03
C MET A 141 -13.83 -24.42 -2.19
N ALA A 142 -14.10 -25.54 -2.85
CA ALA A 142 -14.21 -26.84 -2.19
C ALA A 142 -12.89 -27.22 -1.48
N GLU A 143 -12.97 -27.90 -0.34
CA GLU A 143 -11.82 -28.17 0.54
C GLU A 143 -10.61 -28.82 -0.18
N PRO A 144 -10.77 -29.88 -1.01
CA PRO A 144 -9.64 -30.47 -1.72
C PRO A 144 -9.00 -29.52 -2.75
N ALA A 145 -9.83 -28.73 -3.44
CA ALA A 145 -9.36 -27.77 -4.43
C ALA A 145 -8.64 -26.59 -3.76
N ARG A 146 -9.16 -26.12 -2.63
CA ARG A 146 -8.54 -25.07 -1.79
C ARG A 146 -7.17 -25.51 -1.30
N GLU A 147 -7.08 -26.74 -0.77
CA GLU A 147 -5.82 -27.27 -0.27
C GLU A 147 -4.76 -27.38 -1.37
N ALA A 148 -5.15 -27.94 -2.52
CA ALA A 148 -4.26 -28.04 -3.68
C ALA A 148 -3.79 -26.66 -4.15
N TYR A 149 -4.71 -25.70 -4.26
CA TYR A 149 -4.40 -24.33 -4.68
C TYR A 149 -3.43 -23.62 -3.71
N ILE A 150 -3.68 -23.70 -2.41
CA ILE A 150 -2.80 -23.09 -1.38
C ILE A 150 -1.42 -23.74 -1.44
N THR A 151 -1.36 -25.06 -1.46
CA THR A 151 -0.10 -25.81 -1.45
C THR A 151 0.71 -25.52 -2.71
N GLN A 152 0.08 -25.53 -3.88
CA GLN A 152 0.74 -25.21 -5.15
C GLN A 152 1.24 -23.75 -5.19
N SER A 153 0.42 -22.81 -4.73
CA SER A 153 0.80 -21.39 -4.74
C SER A 153 1.98 -21.10 -3.79
N LEU A 154 1.93 -21.65 -2.57
CA LEU A 154 3.00 -21.48 -1.59
C LEU A 154 4.29 -22.19 -1.99
N THR A 155 4.21 -23.41 -2.53
CA THR A 155 5.40 -24.12 -3.03
C THR A 155 6.06 -23.36 -4.17
N TRP A 156 5.27 -22.83 -5.12
CA TRP A 156 5.80 -21.99 -6.19
C TRP A 156 6.49 -20.73 -5.67
N GLU A 157 5.85 -20.01 -4.75
CA GLU A 157 6.39 -18.76 -4.19
C GLU A 157 7.68 -19.01 -3.38
N GLU A 158 7.69 -20.06 -2.55
CA GLU A 158 8.79 -20.37 -1.65
C GLU A 158 10.01 -20.93 -2.41
N THR A 159 9.77 -21.75 -3.45
CA THR A 159 10.82 -22.19 -4.37
C THR A 159 11.42 -21.00 -5.10
N ARG A 160 10.60 -20.11 -5.66
CA ARG A 160 11.09 -18.89 -6.32
C ARG A 160 11.92 -18.01 -5.39
N ARG A 161 11.45 -17.80 -4.16
CA ARG A 161 12.19 -17.03 -3.15
C ARG A 161 13.53 -17.67 -2.83
N GLN A 162 13.57 -18.99 -2.71
CA GLN A 162 14.80 -19.73 -2.45
C GLN A 162 15.78 -19.60 -3.63
N ASP A 163 15.30 -19.75 -4.85
CA ASP A 163 16.12 -19.61 -6.07
C ASP A 163 16.69 -18.19 -6.22
N GLU A 164 15.90 -17.16 -5.90
CA GLU A 164 16.36 -15.76 -5.90
C GLU A 164 17.44 -15.52 -4.83
N LEU A 165 17.29 -16.09 -3.63
CA LEU A 165 18.30 -16.01 -2.58
C LEU A 165 19.59 -16.73 -2.97
N ASP A 166 19.49 -17.89 -3.61
CA ASP A 166 20.65 -18.66 -4.04
C ASP A 166 21.38 -17.99 -5.20
N SER A 167 20.65 -17.45 -6.17
CA SER A 167 21.23 -16.64 -7.25
C SER A 167 21.98 -15.43 -6.68
N LEU A 168 21.41 -14.76 -5.68
CA LEU A 168 22.05 -13.62 -5.02
C LEU A 168 23.29 -14.04 -4.20
N ALA A 169 23.24 -15.20 -3.54
CA ALA A 169 24.39 -15.78 -2.84
C ALA A 169 25.52 -16.17 -3.80
N GLU A 170 25.18 -16.76 -4.96
CA GLU A 170 26.13 -17.12 -6.01
C GLU A 170 26.79 -15.87 -6.62
N GLN A 171 26.00 -14.83 -6.92
CA GLN A 171 26.53 -13.54 -7.39
C GLN A 171 27.52 -12.93 -6.39
N LYS A 172 27.19 -12.96 -5.09
CA LYS A 172 28.10 -12.49 -4.02
C LYS A 172 29.38 -13.32 -3.98
N ARG A 173 29.29 -14.65 -4.00
CA ARG A 173 30.48 -15.54 -4.03
C ARG A 173 31.36 -15.27 -5.24
N ARG A 174 30.77 -15.05 -6.42
CA ARG A 174 31.51 -14.73 -7.64
C ARG A 174 32.24 -13.39 -7.52
N LEU A 175 31.56 -12.36 -7.00
CA LEU A 175 32.16 -11.05 -6.72
C LEU A 175 33.32 -11.15 -5.71
N GLU A 176 33.16 -11.93 -4.64
CA GLU A 176 34.22 -12.18 -3.66
C GLU A 176 35.39 -12.95 -4.27
N ALA A 177 35.14 -13.95 -5.11
CA ALA A 177 36.20 -14.69 -5.82
C ALA A 177 36.99 -13.78 -6.77
N LEU A 178 36.31 -12.88 -7.50
CA LEU A 178 36.93 -11.87 -8.35
C LEU A 178 37.80 -10.89 -7.54
N LYS A 179 37.33 -10.44 -6.36
CA LYS A 179 38.13 -9.60 -5.45
C LYS A 179 39.34 -10.34 -4.87
N LYS A 180 39.23 -11.65 -4.60
CA LYS A 180 40.35 -12.49 -4.14
C LYS A 180 41.41 -12.67 -5.23
N GLN A 181 41.02 -12.78 -6.51
CA GLN A 181 41.96 -12.84 -7.63
C GLN A 181 42.74 -11.53 -7.84
N SER A 182 42.12 -10.37 -7.65
CA SER A 182 42.81 -9.07 -7.73
C SER A 182 43.71 -8.78 -6.52
N ALA A 183 43.39 -9.31 -5.34
CA ALA A 183 44.26 -9.19 -4.16
C ALA A 183 45.48 -10.12 -4.21
N GLY A 184 45.38 -11.27 -4.91
CA GLY A 184 46.49 -12.21 -5.10
C GLY A 184 47.62 -11.69 -6.00
N THR A 185 47.39 -10.64 -6.78
CA THR A 185 48.39 -10.05 -7.67
C THR A 185 49.30 -9.01 -6.97
N LEU A 186 48.89 -8.44 -5.82
CA LEU A 186 49.75 -7.55 -5.02
C LEU A 186 50.65 -8.30 -4.02
N ALA A 187 50.31 -9.54 -3.65
CA ALA A 187 51.12 -10.36 -2.74
C ALA A 187 52.30 -11.09 -3.44
N SER A 188 52.42 -10.92 -4.77
CA SER A 188 53.44 -11.60 -5.59
C SER A 188 54.74 -10.79 -5.77
N LEU A 189 54.85 -9.59 -5.19
CA LEU A 189 56.01 -8.73 -5.39
C LEU A 189 57.07 -8.82 -4.27
N ASP A 190 56.81 -9.50 -3.16
CA ASP A 190 57.82 -9.68 -2.11
C ASP A 190 57.57 -10.88 -1.19
N ASN A 191 57.72 -12.11 -1.70
CA ASN A 191 58.07 -13.26 -0.84
C ASN A 191 58.43 -14.50 -1.65
N SER A 192 59.72 -14.66 -1.93
CA SER A 192 60.35 -15.96 -2.21
C SER A 192 60.41 -16.86 -0.95
N GLN A 193 59.36 -16.86 -0.13
CA GLN A 193 59.25 -17.70 1.07
C GLN A 193 58.47 -18.96 0.71
N TRP A 194 59.03 -20.12 1.09
CA TRP A 194 58.40 -21.44 0.90
C TRP A 194 56.95 -21.41 1.41
N TYR A 195 56.03 -22.10 0.71
CA TYR A 195 54.57 -22.02 0.88
C TYR A 195 54.08 -22.01 2.34
N PHE A 196 54.70 -22.83 3.22
CA PHE A 196 54.29 -22.96 4.62
C PHE A 196 54.76 -21.82 5.53
N TYR A 197 55.65 -20.94 5.06
CA TYR A 197 56.11 -19.76 5.79
C TYR A 197 55.30 -18.50 5.45
N ASN A 198 54.33 -18.59 4.53
CA ASN A 198 53.36 -17.53 4.28
C ASN A 198 52.03 -17.86 4.97
N PRO A 199 51.68 -17.21 6.09
CA PRO A 199 50.45 -17.50 6.84
C PRO A 199 49.17 -17.35 6.00
N THR A 200 49.19 -16.46 5.01
CA THR A 200 48.07 -16.23 4.09
C THR A 200 47.91 -17.40 3.12
N SER A 201 49.01 -17.91 2.56
CA SER A 201 49.01 -19.09 1.68
C SER A 201 48.62 -20.36 2.43
N VAL A 202 49.08 -20.54 3.67
CA VAL A 202 48.69 -21.67 4.52
C VAL A 202 47.19 -21.64 4.82
N ARG A 203 46.64 -20.47 5.16
CA ARG A 203 45.20 -20.31 5.41
C ARG A 203 44.37 -20.62 4.16
N LEU A 204 44.77 -20.11 3.00
CA LEU A 204 44.13 -20.42 1.71
C LEU A 204 44.21 -21.92 1.36
N GLY A 205 45.36 -22.54 1.64
CA GLY A 205 45.56 -23.98 1.54
C GLY A 205 44.63 -24.78 2.42
N GLN A 206 44.44 -24.33 3.66
CA GLN A 206 43.57 -24.97 4.62
C GLN A 206 42.10 -24.88 4.20
N GLU A 207 41.65 -23.71 3.73
CA GLU A 207 40.30 -23.52 3.19
C GLU A 207 40.05 -24.42 1.98
N SER A 208 40.93 -24.40 0.97
CA SER A 208 40.81 -25.25 -0.22
C SER A 208 40.90 -26.76 0.07
N PHE A 209 41.71 -27.15 1.06
CA PHE A 209 41.76 -28.52 1.53
C PHE A 209 40.44 -28.94 2.18
N GLN A 210 39.85 -28.08 3.00
CA GLN A 210 38.59 -28.35 3.66
C GLN A 210 37.40 -28.31 2.68
N GLU A 211 37.45 -27.51 1.62
CA GLU A 211 36.47 -27.57 0.53
C GLU A 211 36.56 -28.89 -0.24
N ARG A 212 37.76 -29.32 -0.59
CA ARG A 212 37.96 -30.53 -1.41
C ARG A 212 37.77 -31.82 -0.62
N TRP A 213 38.11 -31.82 0.67
CA TRP A 213 38.18 -33.03 1.49
C TRP A 213 37.37 -32.94 2.79
N GLY A 214 36.74 -31.82 3.13
CA GLY A 214 36.07 -31.66 4.41
C GLY A 214 37.04 -31.65 5.60
N ARG A 215 36.50 -31.77 6.82
CA ARG A 215 37.33 -31.96 8.03
C ARG A 215 37.88 -33.38 8.04
N ARG A 216 39.22 -33.53 8.03
CA ARG A 216 39.91 -34.83 8.06
C ARG A 216 40.69 -34.97 9.38
N PRO A 217 40.60 -36.13 10.06
CA PRO A 217 41.42 -36.39 11.24
C PRO A 217 42.89 -36.58 10.84
N LEU A 218 43.81 -36.30 11.77
CA LEU A 218 45.24 -36.46 11.56
C LEU A 218 45.62 -37.95 11.61
N VAL A 219 45.56 -38.62 10.46
CA VAL A 219 45.84 -40.05 10.33
C VAL A 219 46.64 -40.34 9.07
N ASP A 220 47.52 -41.35 9.11
CA ASP A 220 48.22 -41.80 7.92
C ASP A 220 47.24 -42.32 6.88
N ASN A 221 47.54 -42.09 5.60
CA ASN A 221 46.64 -42.40 4.49
C ASN A 221 45.25 -41.75 4.61
N TRP A 222 45.12 -40.57 5.23
CA TRP A 222 43.85 -39.82 5.39
C TRP A 222 43.05 -39.60 4.10
N ARG A 223 43.63 -39.81 2.92
CA ARG A 223 42.93 -39.78 1.62
C ARG A 223 42.09 -41.02 1.34
N ARG A 224 42.33 -42.14 2.03
CA ARG A 224 41.61 -43.40 1.87
C ARG A 224 40.52 -43.52 2.93
N THR A 225 39.28 -43.71 2.49
CA THR A 225 38.12 -43.84 3.37
C THR A 225 38.28 -44.98 4.40
N GLU A 226 38.97 -46.06 4.03
CA GLU A 226 39.26 -47.21 4.90
C GLU A 226 40.22 -46.87 6.05
N ALA A 227 41.21 -46.01 5.82
CA ALA A 227 42.15 -45.57 6.85
C ALA A 227 41.47 -44.68 7.91
N ILE A 228 40.39 -44.00 7.53
CA ILE A 228 39.57 -43.19 8.43
C ILE A 228 38.58 -44.08 9.23
N ARG A 229 38.14 -45.22 8.67
CA ARG A 229 37.17 -46.14 9.30
C ARG A 229 37.71 -46.82 10.57
N GLY A 230 39.02 -47.02 10.69
CA GLY A 230 39.64 -47.73 11.82
C GLY A 230 39.85 -46.89 13.09
N ILE A 231 39.71 -45.56 13.01
CA ILE A 231 40.03 -44.63 14.13
C ILE A 231 38.77 -43.99 14.72
N VAL A 232 37.61 -44.12 14.06
CA VAL A 232 36.31 -43.63 14.56
C VAL A 232 35.56 -44.77 15.25
N ILE A 233 36.03 -45.16 16.44
CA ILE A 233 35.17 -45.80 17.46
C ILE A 233 35.33 -45.02 18.77
N ARG A 234 34.66 -43.86 18.83
CA ARG A 234 33.92 -43.43 20.02
C ARG A 234 32.57 -42.92 19.55
N ASP A 235 31.55 -43.47 20.18
CA ASP A 235 30.14 -43.41 19.80
C ASP A 235 29.61 -42.00 19.54
N THR A 236 28.57 -41.93 18.69
CA THR A 236 27.69 -40.78 18.34
C THR A 236 27.86 -40.06 16.98
N VAL A 237 28.58 -40.62 15.99
CA VAL A 237 28.64 -39.99 14.63
C VAL A 237 28.40 -40.98 13.48
N LYS A 238 27.68 -42.09 13.71
CA LYS A 238 27.38 -43.08 12.66
C LYS A 238 26.04 -42.91 11.93
N ALA A 239 25.29 -41.83 12.20
CA ALA A 239 23.98 -41.59 11.56
C ALA A 239 23.86 -40.29 10.74
N VAL A 240 24.89 -39.42 10.66
CA VAL A 240 24.71 -38.05 10.13
C VAL A 240 25.37 -37.79 8.75
N TYR A 241 26.25 -38.67 8.24
CA TYR A 241 27.06 -38.31 7.06
C TYR A 241 26.91 -39.23 5.84
N GLN A 242 25.85 -40.06 5.77
CA GLN A 242 25.65 -40.92 4.60
C GLN A 242 24.51 -40.54 3.65
N ASP A 243 23.64 -39.58 3.95
CA ASP A 243 22.56 -39.15 3.03
C ASP A 243 22.26 -37.64 3.09
N PHE A 244 23.27 -36.78 3.27
CA PHE A 244 23.04 -35.35 3.10
C PHE A 244 23.04 -35.00 1.60
N ASP A 245 21.87 -35.10 0.98
CA ASP A 245 21.61 -34.47 -0.31
C ASP A 245 21.13 -33.02 -0.07
N PRO A 246 21.93 -32.00 -0.45
CA PRO A 246 21.54 -30.59 -0.30
C PRO A 246 20.23 -30.24 -1.00
N ALA A 247 19.88 -30.92 -2.09
CA ALA A 247 18.63 -30.70 -2.82
C ALA A 247 17.43 -31.24 -2.03
N VAL A 248 17.57 -32.42 -1.42
CA VAL A 248 16.53 -33.01 -0.56
C VAL A 248 16.34 -32.17 0.70
N PHE A 249 17.42 -31.74 1.35
CA PHE A 249 17.34 -30.86 2.52
C PHE A 249 16.65 -29.53 2.19
N ARG A 250 17.02 -28.91 1.05
CA ARG A 250 16.37 -27.70 0.53
C ARG A 250 14.86 -27.92 0.36
N GLN A 251 14.47 -29.01 -0.29
CA GLN A 251 13.05 -29.30 -0.54
C GLN A 251 12.27 -29.49 0.76
N GLN A 252 12.87 -30.15 1.76
CA GLN A 252 12.27 -30.33 3.08
C GLN A 252 12.11 -28.99 3.81
N GLU A 253 13.09 -28.09 3.75
CA GLU A 253 12.99 -26.77 4.36
C GLU A 253 11.94 -25.89 3.66
N ILE A 254 11.82 -25.95 2.33
CA ILE A 254 10.73 -25.32 1.58
C ILE A 254 9.39 -25.87 2.08
N GLN A 255 9.23 -27.19 2.16
CA GLN A 255 7.97 -27.80 2.62
C GLN A 255 7.60 -27.38 4.04
N LYS A 256 8.56 -27.33 4.97
CA LYS A 256 8.31 -26.84 6.33
C LYS A 256 7.80 -25.39 6.35
N ARG A 257 8.35 -24.52 5.50
CA ARG A 257 7.89 -23.12 5.38
C ARG A 257 6.50 -23.04 4.76
N VAL A 258 6.22 -23.87 3.75
CA VAL A 258 4.89 -24.01 3.13
C VAL A 258 3.86 -24.42 4.18
N GLU A 259 4.11 -25.47 4.97
CA GLU A 259 3.15 -25.93 6.00
C GLU A 259 2.89 -24.86 7.07
N ARG A 260 3.93 -24.15 7.53
CA ARG A 260 3.76 -23.03 8.48
C ARG A 260 2.89 -21.92 7.91
N ARG A 261 3.13 -21.51 6.67
CA ARG A 261 2.34 -20.46 6.00
C ARG A 261 0.91 -20.90 5.72
N LYS A 262 0.73 -22.17 5.31
CA LYS A 262 -0.57 -22.80 5.09
C LYS A 262 -1.42 -22.73 6.37
N ALA A 263 -0.86 -23.12 7.52
CA ALA A 263 -1.56 -23.04 8.80
C ALA A 263 -2.10 -21.62 9.11
N GLY A 264 -1.29 -20.58 8.88
CA GLY A 264 -1.72 -19.19 9.06
C GLY A 264 -2.84 -18.75 8.12
N ILE A 265 -2.85 -19.24 6.87
CA ILE A 265 -3.94 -18.96 5.92
C ILE A 265 -5.25 -19.59 6.42
N TYR A 266 -5.23 -20.86 6.86
CA TYR A 266 -6.41 -21.53 7.38
C TYR A 266 -6.95 -20.90 8.67
N GLU A 267 -6.08 -20.34 9.50
CA GLU A 267 -6.48 -19.58 10.68
C GLU A 267 -7.25 -18.30 10.30
N ALA A 268 -6.78 -17.60 9.26
CA ALA A 268 -7.36 -16.36 8.76
C ALA A 268 -8.60 -16.56 7.88
N LEU A 269 -8.89 -17.78 7.42
CA LEU A 269 -10.06 -18.05 6.59
C LEU A 269 -11.36 -17.74 7.35
N PRO A 270 -12.34 -17.09 6.70
CA PRO A 270 -13.70 -16.99 7.22
C PRO A 270 -14.24 -18.39 7.55
N LYS A 271 -14.91 -18.54 8.71
CA LYS A 271 -15.43 -19.83 9.18
C LYS A 271 -16.96 -19.87 9.16
N ASN A 272 -17.59 -18.70 9.22
CA ASN A 272 -19.03 -18.55 9.25
C ASN A 272 -19.47 -17.27 8.51
N GLU A 273 -20.79 -17.10 8.34
CA GLU A 273 -21.36 -15.92 7.68
C GLU A 273 -21.06 -14.60 8.42
N GLY A 274 -20.89 -14.64 9.74
CA GLY A 274 -20.46 -13.48 10.53
C GLY A 274 -19.07 -13.00 10.13
N ASP A 275 -18.11 -13.92 10.00
CA ASP A 275 -16.76 -13.60 9.54
C ASP A 275 -16.78 -13.03 8.11
N ILE A 276 -17.65 -13.56 7.24
CA ILE A 276 -17.84 -13.02 5.88
C ILE A 276 -18.39 -11.59 5.92
N ARG A 277 -19.33 -11.26 6.81
CA ARG A 277 -19.81 -9.87 6.96
C ARG A 277 -18.71 -8.93 7.42
N VAL A 278 -17.87 -9.35 8.38
CA VAL A 278 -16.72 -8.56 8.83
C VAL A 278 -15.69 -8.38 7.70
N SER A 279 -15.42 -9.44 6.95
CA SER A 279 -14.53 -9.40 5.79
C SER A 279 -15.06 -8.46 4.70
N ASN A 280 -16.36 -8.51 4.42
CA ASN A 280 -17.02 -7.59 3.49
C ASN A 280 -16.92 -6.13 3.94
N GLN A 281 -17.13 -5.83 5.23
CA GLN A 281 -16.94 -4.47 5.75
C GLN A 281 -15.51 -3.97 5.52
N LYS A 282 -14.50 -4.80 5.78
CA LYS A 282 -13.10 -4.44 5.51
C LYS A 282 -12.83 -4.15 4.03
N ILE A 283 -13.39 -4.96 3.12
CA ILE A 283 -13.25 -4.74 1.67
C ILE A 283 -13.97 -3.46 1.26
N GLU A 284 -15.16 -3.19 1.80
CA GLU A 284 -15.94 -1.97 1.57
C GLU A 284 -15.16 -0.73 1.98
N ASP A 285 -14.66 -0.70 3.22
CA ASP A 285 -13.86 0.41 3.76
C ASP A 285 -12.56 0.59 2.98
N ALA A 286 -11.85 -0.50 2.68
CA ALA A 286 -10.60 -0.44 1.92
C ALA A 286 -10.82 0.04 0.48
N ALA A 287 -11.88 -0.37 -0.19
CA ALA A 287 -12.20 0.09 -1.55
C ALA A 287 -12.52 1.60 -1.57
N TYR A 288 -13.29 2.07 -0.58
CA TYR A 288 -13.57 3.49 -0.40
C TYR A 288 -12.29 4.31 -0.19
N GLU A 289 -11.44 3.89 0.75
CA GLU A 289 -10.18 4.58 1.04
C GLU A 289 -9.19 4.50 -0.13
N LEU A 290 -9.12 3.38 -0.86
CA LEU A 290 -8.31 3.30 -2.08
C LEU A 290 -8.76 4.32 -3.12
N GLY A 291 -10.06 4.46 -3.37
CA GLY A 291 -10.58 5.48 -4.28
C GLY A 291 -10.17 6.89 -3.87
N ARG A 292 -10.26 7.21 -2.58
CA ARG A 292 -9.83 8.51 -2.03
C ARG A 292 -8.32 8.73 -2.14
N ILE A 293 -7.52 7.72 -1.79
CA ILE A 293 -6.05 7.81 -1.84
C ILE A 293 -5.60 8.00 -3.29
N TYR A 294 -6.15 7.23 -4.23
CA TYR A 294 -5.87 7.41 -5.66
C TYR A 294 -6.17 8.83 -6.11
N ARG A 295 -7.33 9.38 -5.76
CA ARG A 295 -7.70 10.75 -6.14
C ARG A 295 -6.83 11.79 -5.45
N PHE A 296 -6.86 11.85 -4.12
CA PHE A 296 -6.38 13.00 -3.35
C PHE A 296 -4.90 12.94 -2.98
N LYS A 297 -4.29 11.75 -3.04
CA LYS A 297 -2.89 11.57 -2.61
C LYS A 297 -1.96 11.10 -3.73
N LEU A 298 -2.48 10.27 -4.64
CA LEU A 298 -1.70 9.75 -5.77
C LEU A 298 -1.94 10.49 -7.08
N GLU A 299 -2.99 11.34 -7.15
CA GLU A 299 -3.37 12.11 -8.34
C GLU A 299 -3.71 11.21 -9.55
N GLU A 300 -4.34 10.07 -9.29
CA GLU A 300 -4.73 9.05 -10.26
C GLU A 300 -6.26 8.97 -10.38
N PRO A 301 -6.91 9.89 -11.13
CA PRO A 301 -8.37 9.96 -11.21
C PRO A 301 -8.99 8.69 -11.82
N ASP A 302 -8.32 8.06 -12.79
CA ASP A 302 -8.83 6.86 -13.45
C ASP A 302 -8.89 5.65 -12.49
N ASN A 303 -7.84 5.45 -11.68
CA ASN A 303 -7.83 4.41 -10.66
C ASN A 303 -8.85 4.71 -9.54
N ALA A 304 -9.05 5.98 -9.19
CA ALA A 304 -10.06 6.37 -8.22
C ALA A 304 -11.47 5.98 -8.69
N ILE A 305 -11.81 6.27 -9.95
CA ILE A 305 -13.08 5.87 -10.57
C ILE A 305 -13.28 4.35 -10.46
N VAL A 306 -12.27 3.55 -10.83
CA VAL A 306 -12.35 2.08 -10.79
C VAL A 306 -12.73 1.58 -9.40
N TYR A 307 -12.06 2.05 -8.35
CA TYR A 307 -12.35 1.60 -6.98
C TYR A 307 -13.69 2.09 -6.45
N PHE A 308 -14.11 3.29 -6.83
CA PHE A 308 -15.44 3.80 -6.50
C PHE A 308 -16.56 3.02 -7.21
N GLU A 309 -16.40 2.65 -8.47
CA GLU A 309 -17.36 1.80 -9.19
C GLU A 309 -17.41 0.37 -8.61
N ILE A 310 -16.25 -0.22 -8.29
CA ILE A 310 -16.18 -1.51 -7.60
C ILE A 310 -16.95 -1.47 -6.29
N LEU A 311 -16.75 -0.42 -5.48
CA LEU A 311 -17.45 -0.21 -4.22
C LEU A 311 -18.97 -0.16 -4.42
N LEU A 312 -19.47 0.65 -5.36
CA LEU A 312 -20.91 0.76 -5.61
C LEU A 312 -21.54 -0.53 -6.18
N ASN A 313 -20.79 -1.28 -6.98
CA ASN A 313 -21.25 -2.54 -7.57
C ASN A 313 -21.27 -3.67 -6.55
N ARG A 314 -20.22 -3.80 -5.73
CA ARG A 314 -20.10 -4.88 -4.74
C ARG A 314 -20.93 -4.59 -3.48
N PHE A 315 -21.06 -3.33 -3.10
CA PHE A 315 -21.76 -2.88 -1.89
C PHE A 315 -22.80 -1.79 -2.22
N PRO A 316 -23.90 -2.13 -2.90
CA PRO A 316 -24.88 -1.15 -3.37
C PRO A 316 -25.61 -0.37 -2.28
N GLN A 317 -25.53 -0.83 -1.02
CA GLN A 317 -26.10 -0.22 0.18
C GLN A 317 -25.04 0.43 1.08
N THR A 318 -23.81 0.63 0.57
CA THR A 318 -22.72 1.26 1.32
C THR A 318 -23.12 2.63 1.87
N ALA A 319 -22.74 2.92 3.11
CA ALA A 319 -22.95 4.22 3.74
C ALA A 319 -22.18 5.34 3.01
N TYR A 320 -21.10 5.00 2.29
CA TYR A 320 -20.29 5.94 1.51
C TYR A 320 -20.96 6.37 0.20
N LYS A 321 -22.07 5.74 -0.19
CA LYS A 321 -22.67 5.91 -1.52
C LYS A 321 -22.94 7.37 -1.92
N PRO A 322 -23.50 8.25 -1.06
CA PRO A 322 -23.74 9.64 -1.43
C PRO A 322 -22.45 10.40 -1.77
N GLU A 323 -21.39 10.16 -1.01
CA GLU A 323 -20.07 10.77 -1.22
C GLU A 323 -19.40 10.22 -2.48
N VAL A 324 -19.46 8.91 -2.67
CA VAL A 324 -18.86 8.24 -3.83
C VAL A 324 -19.53 8.67 -5.13
N LEU A 325 -20.87 8.79 -5.16
CA LEU A 325 -21.58 9.32 -6.32
C LEU A 325 -21.16 10.77 -6.65
N TYR A 326 -20.91 11.59 -5.61
CA TYR A 326 -20.38 12.93 -5.80
C TYR A 326 -18.96 12.91 -6.37
N PHE A 327 -18.07 12.08 -5.83
CA PHE A 327 -16.72 11.95 -6.38
C PHE A 327 -16.73 11.47 -7.82
N LEU A 328 -17.56 10.48 -8.16
CA LEU A 328 -17.71 10.02 -9.53
C LEU A 328 -18.23 11.14 -10.44
N HIS A 329 -19.23 11.91 -10.02
CA HIS A 329 -19.69 13.09 -10.78
C HIS A 329 -18.54 14.06 -11.07
N VAL A 330 -17.76 14.43 -10.05
CA VAL A 330 -16.63 15.37 -10.21
C VAL A 330 -15.56 14.77 -11.13
N LEU A 331 -15.16 13.52 -10.91
CA LEU A 331 -14.11 12.85 -11.68
C LEU A 331 -14.49 12.65 -13.15
N TYR A 332 -15.73 12.28 -13.44
CA TYR A 332 -16.21 12.21 -14.82
C TYR A 332 -16.41 13.60 -15.44
N GLY A 333 -16.73 14.64 -14.64
CA GLY A 333 -16.83 16.02 -15.11
C GLY A 333 -15.49 16.62 -15.54
N GLU A 334 -14.37 16.08 -15.05
CA GLU A 334 -13.02 16.43 -15.51
C GLU A 334 -12.66 15.79 -16.86
N ARG A 335 -13.48 14.85 -17.35
CA ARG A 335 -13.28 14.16 -18.63
C ARG A 335 -14.05 14.86 -19.77
N PRO A 336 -13.65 14.68 -21.03
CA PRO A 336 -14.34 15.26 -22.18
C PRO A 336 -15.78 14.78 -22.41
N ASP A 337 -16.17 13.63 -21.83
CA ASP A 337 -17.51 13.04 -21.97
C ASP A 337 -18.35 13.26 -20.69
N PRO A 338 -19.25 14.26 -20.68
CA PRO A 338 -20.03 14.60 -19.49
C PRO A 338 -21.20 13.65 -19.22
N GLY A 339 -21.50 12.69 -20.11
CA GLY A 339 -22.69 11.82 -19.96
C GLY A 339 -22.69 11.04 -18.64
N GLN A 340 -21.52 10.52 -18.25
CA GLN A 340 -21.34 9.81 -16.98
C GLN A 340 -21.41 10.74 -15.77
N ALA A 341 -20.86 11.95 -15.88
CA ALA A 341 -20.91 12.93 -14.80
C ALA A 341 -22.38 13.26 -14.45
N GLU A 342 -23.20 13.51 -15.45
CA GLU A 342 -24.63 13.83 -15.26
C GLU A 342 -25.42 12.61 -14.77
N HIS A 343 -25.06 11.39 -15.18
CA HIS A 343 -25.63 10.16 -14.65
C HIS A 343 -25.47 10.06 -13.12
N TYR A 344 -24.25 10.23 -12.61
CA TYR A 344 -23.99 10.12 -11.17
C TYR A 344 -24.60 11.25 -10.35
N LYS A 345 -24.61 12.48 -10.90
CA LYS A 345 -25.33 13.61 -10.28
C LYS A 345 -26.82 13.31 -10.14
N ASN A 346 -27.47 12.83 -11.20
CA ASN A 346 -28.89 12.50 -11.17
C ASN A 346 -29.20 11.36 -10.20
N LEU A 347 -28.33 10.34 -10.13
CA LEU A 347 -28.44 9.28 -9.12
C LEU A 347 -28.35 9.84 -7.70
N LEU A 348 -27.37 10.71 -7.44
CA LEU A 348 -27.16 11.31 -6.13
C LEU A 348 -28.35 12.17 -5.69
N VAL A 349 -28.83 13.05 -6.56
CA VAL A 349 -29.97 13.92 -6.25
C VAL A 349 -31.25 13.11 -6.07
N ARG A 350 -31.47 12.06 -6.88
CA ARG A 350 -32.68 11.22 -6.77
C ARG A 350 -32.68 10.33 -5.53
N GLN A 351 -31.54 9.70 -5.20
CA GLN A 351 -31.47 8.73 -4.10
C GLN A 351 -31.15 9.38 -2.75
N PHE A 352 -30.37 10.47 -2.74
CA PHE A 352 -29.92 11.15 -1.52
C PHE A 352 -30.08 12.67 -1.59
N PRO A 353 -31.28 13.19 -1.89
CA PRO A 353 -31.52 14.62 -2.10
C PRO A 353 -31.11 15.49 -0.89
N ASN A 354 -31.10 14.90 0.31
CA ASN A 354 -30.82 15.60 1.56
C ASN A 354 -29.36 15.46 2.04
N SER A 355 -28.55 14.68 1.32
CA SER A 355 -27.12 14.56 1.63
C SER A 355 -26.42 15.90 1.42
N ILE A 356 -25.37 16.17 2.20
CA ILE A 356 -24.53 17.36 2.02
C ILE A 356 -23.97 17.46 0.59
N TYR A 357 -23.74 16.30 -0.04
CA TYR A 357 -23.22 16.20 -1.40
C TYR A 357 -24.25 16.60 -2.45
N ALA A 358 -25.50 16.13 -2.34
CA ALA A 358 -26.58 16.54 -3.23
C ALA A 358 -26.88 18.04 -3.08
N LYS A 359 -26.93 18.55 -1.84
CA LYS A 359 -27.09 19.98 -1.56
C LYS A 359 -25.98 20.81 -2.21
N ARG A 360 -24.72 20.36 -2.11
CA ARG A 360 -23.56 21.02 -2.75
C ARG A 360 -23.64 21.04 -4.27
N LEU A 361 -24.13 19.97 -4.90
CA LEU A 361 -24.30 19.94 -6.36
C LEU A 361 -25.42 20.84 -6.85
N LEU A 362 -26.52 20.94 -6.11
CA LEU A 362 -27.66 21.76 -6.47
C LEU A 362 -27.41 23.25 -6.20
N ASN A 363 -26.71 23.56 -5.11
CA ASN A 363 -26.35 24.92 -4.73
C ASN A 363 -24.90 24.93 -4.18
N PRO A 364 -23.90 25.37 -4.96
CA PRO A 364 -22.51 25.46 -4.50
C PRO A 364 -22.30 26.37 -3.28
N ASN A 365 -23.20 27.33 -3.03
CA ASN A 365 -23.11 28.27 -1.90
C ASN A 365 -23.90 27.84 -0.65
N TRP A 366 -24.57 26.68 -0.68
CA TRP A 366 -25.47 26.24 0.39
C TRP A 366 -24.84 26.32 1.79
N GLU A 367 -23.55 25.96 1.89
CA GLU A 367 -22.84 25.88 3.18
C GLU A 367 -22.62 27.27 3.77
N LYS A 368 -22.27 28.25 2.93
CA LYS A 368 -22.14 29.66 3.34
C LYS A 368 -23.48 30.26 3.73
N GLU A 369 -24.53 29.97 2.96
CA GLU A 369 -25.89 30.43 3.23
C GLU A 369 -26.45 29.81 4.54
N ALA A 370 -26.22 28.52 4.77
CA ALA A 370 -26.65 27.83 5.98
C ALA A 370 -25.96 28.37 7.24
N LEU A 371 -24.68 28.74 7.14
CA LEU A 371 -23.93 29.41 8.22
C LEU A 371 -24.40 30.86 8.43
N ALA A 372 -24.57 31.62 7.35
CA ALA A 372 -25.00 33.02 7.43
C ALA A 372 -26.36 33.18 8.09
N ASN A 373 -27.28 32.24 7.84
CA ASN A 373 -28.66 32.27 8.36
C ASN A 373 -28.84 31.50 9.67
N GLU A 374 -27.77 31.01 10.30
CA GLU A 374 -27.87 30.13 11.47
C GLU A 374 -28.60 30.80 12.64
N ALA A 375 -28.34 32.10 12.86
CA ALA A 375 -28.95 32.86 13.94
C ALA A 375 -30.46 33.04 13.74
N GLU A 376 -30.89 33.38 12.52
CA GLU A 376 -32.28 33.53 12.13
C GLU A 376 -33.02 32.20 12.23
N VAL A 377 -32.41 31.12 11.75
CA VAL A 377 -32.98 29.76 11.82
C VAL A 377 -33.16 29.32 13.26
N LYS A 378 -32.17 29.51 14.14
CA LYS A 378 -32.29 29.20 15.57
C LYS A 378 -33.37 30.03 16.25
N ALA A 379 -33.49 31.31 15.91
CA ALA A 379 -34.52 32.19 16.46
C ALA A 379 -35.93 31.76 16.03
N ALA A 380 -36.11 31.43 14.74
CA ALA A 380 -37.37 30.92 14.21
C ALA A 380 -37.75 29.56 14.80
N TYR A 381 -36.78 28.63 14.91
CA TYR A 381 -36.99 27.33 15.56
C TYR A 381 -37.37 27.49 17.03
N LYS A 382 -36.68 28.37 17.78
CA LYS A 382 -37.02 28.66 19.17
C LYS A 382 -38.44 29.18 19.30
N ARG A 383 -38.87 30.11 18.43
CA ARG A 383 -40.23 30.64 18.39
C ARG A 383 -41.26 29.54 18.12
N ALA A 384 -41.04 28.71 17.10
CA ALA A 384 -41.90 27.57 16.80
C ALA A 384 -42.02 26.59 17.99
N TYR A 385 -40.89 26.29 18.64
CA TYR A 385 -40.86 25.40 19.79
C TYR A 385 -41.62 25.97 20.99
N THR A 386 -41.46 27.28 21.29
CA THR A 386 -42.23 27.95 22.34
C THR A 386 -43.74 27.93 22.06
N LEU A 387 -44.16 28.15 20.81
CA LEU A 387 -45.57 28.03 20.40
C LEU A 387 -46.10 26.59 20.63
N TYR A 388 -45.30 25.58 20.27
CA TYR A 388 -45.62 24.17 20.53
C TYR A 388 -45.76 23.87 22.03
N GLU A 389 -44.86 24.38 22.88
CA GLU A 389 -44.93 24.20 24.34
C GLU A 389 -46.19 24.86 24.94
N ASN A 390 -46.56 26.03 24.42
CA ASN A 390 -47.78 26.76 24.80
C ASN A 390 -49.06 26.16 24.19
N ARG A 391 -48.96 25.03 23.48
CA ARG A 391 -50.08 24.33 22.81
C ARG A 391 -50.74 25.13 21.69
N GLN A 392 -50.06 26.14 21.15
CA GLN A 392 -50.47 26.93 19.99
C GLN A 392 -50.03 26.21 18.71
N TYR A 393 -50.64 25.04 18.46
CA TYR A 393 -50.18 24.12 17.41
C TYR A 393 -50.33 24.64 15.98
N PRO A 394 -51.44 25.30 15.59
CA PRO A 394 -51.57 25.88 14.25
C PRO A 394 -50.50 26.94 13.95
N GLU A 395 -50.19 27.81 14.91
CA GLU A 395 -49.17 28.85 14.79
C GLU A 395 -47.76 28.26 14.79
N ALA A 396 -47.52 27.22 15.60
CA ALA A 396 -46.28 26.47 15.58
C ALA A 396 -46.07 25.81 14.21
N LEU A 397 -47.09 25.16 13.65
CA LEU A 397 -47.05 24.52 12.34
C LEU A 397 -46.73 25.54 11.24
N ALA A 398 -47.45 26.67 11.20
CA ALA A 398 -47.20 27.73 10.23
C ALA A 398 -45.77 28.29 10.34
N THR A 399 -45.25 28.45 11.56
CA THR A 399 -43.88 28.92 11.80
C THR A 399 -42.85 27.90 11.33
N VAL A 400 -43.05 26.60 11.60
CA VAL A 400 -42.16 25.51 11.16
C VAL A 400 -42.16 25.38 9.63
N GLN A 401 -43.33 25.42 9.00
CA GLN A 401 -43.46 25.33 7.54
C GLN A 401 -42.79 26.52 6.85
N LYS A 402 -42.98 27.73 7.37
CA LYS A 402 -42.29 28.93 6.87
C LYS A 402 -40.78 28.81 7.03
N LEU A 403 -40.30 28.33 8.18
CA LEU A 403 -38.87 28.10 8.42
C LEU A 403 -38.26 27.10 7.41
N GLN A 404 -39.00 26.02 7.09
CA GLN A 404 -38.57 25.04 6.08
C GLN A 404 -38.55 25.62 4.66
N GLN A 405 -39.48 26.51 4.33
CA GLN A 405 -39.56 27.16 3.03
C GLN A 405 -38.49 28.25 2.84
N ASP A 406 -38.29 29.09 3.86
CA ASP A 406 -37.36 30.23 3.80
C ASP A 406 -35.90 29.77 3.89
N TYR A 407 -35.63 28.68 4.62
CA TYR A 407 -34.28 28.18 4.90
C TYR A 407 -34.14 26.67 4.63
N PRO A 408 -34.34 26.21 3.38
CA PRO A 408 -34.16 24.81 3.03
C PRO A 408 -32.70 24.40 3.25
N GLY A 409 -32.49 23.23 3.88
CA GLY A 409 -31.14 22.68 4.07
C GLY A 409 -30.31 23.32 5.18
N ASN A 410 -30.92 24.08 6.10
CA ASN A 410 -30.26 24.66 7.27
C ASN A 410 -29.59 23.63 8.20
N LEU A 411 -28.72 24.10 9.10
CA LEU A 411 -27.90 23.24 9.97
C LEU A 411 -28.67 22.42 11.02
N ILE A 412 -29.96 22.72 11.26
CA ILE A 412 -30.82 22.02 12.22
C ILE A 412 -32.08 21.43 11.56
N GLU A 413 -31.98 21.09 10.27
CA GLU A 413 -33.11 20.61 9.45
C GLU A 413 -33.80 19.38 10.07
N ASP A 414 -33.03 18.48 10.69
CA ASP A 414 -33.53 17.31 11.41
C ASP A 414 -34.40 17.71 12.62
N LYS A 415 -33.96 18.69 13.42
CA LYS A 415 -34.74 19.21 14.55
C LYS A 415 -36.02 19.88 14.09
N VAL A 416 -35.94 20.68 13.03
CA VAL A 416 -37.11 21.36 12.43
C VAL A 416 -38.11 20.33 11.92
N ALA A 417 -37.65 19.32 11.19
CA ALA A 417 -38.50 18.24 10.69
C ALA A 417 -39.14 17.42 11.81
N PHE A 418 -38.38 17.11 12.87
CA PHE A 418 -38.91 16.36 14.01
C PHE A 418 -39.94 17.17 14.80
N LEU A 419 -39.73 18.48 15.00
CA LEU A 419 -40.71 19.35 15.64
C LEU A 419 -42.01 19.40 14.82
N ASN A 420 -41.93 19.41 13.49
CA ASN A 420 -43.11 19.32 12.63
C ASN A 420 -43.94 18.06 12.94
N ILE A 421 -43.29 16.90 13.00
CA ILE A 421 -43.94 15.62 13.33
C ILE A 421 -44.57 15.65 14.72
N LEU A 422 -43.92 16.26 15.71
CA LEU A 422 -44.49 16.41 17.05
C LEU A 422 -45.74 17.29 17.03
N ILE A 423 -45.76 18.37 16.24
CA ILE A 423 -46.94 19.22 16.06
C ILE A 423 -48.07 18.42 15.41
N ASP A 424 -47.78 17.67 14.33
CA ASP A 424 -48.78 16.81 13.65
C ASP A 424 -49.41 15.79 14.60
N ILE A 425 -48.60 15.17 15.48
CA ILE A 425 -49.10 14.26 16.53
C ILE A 425 -50.07 14.97 17.47
N LYS A 426 -49.76 16.21 17.88
CA LYS A 426 -50.61 16.98 18.80
C LYS A 426 -51.87 17.52 18.14
N MET A 427 -51.83 17.76 16.84
CA MET A 427 -52.98 18.14 16.02
C MET A 427 -53.86 16.95 15.62
N LEU A 428 -53.55 15.74 16.10
CA LEU A 428 -54.31 14.52 15.86
C LEU A 428 -54.42 14.18 14.36
N ILE A 429 -53.35 14.44 13.61
CA ILE A 429 -53.21 13.93 12.23
C ILE A 429 -53.33 12.40 12.23
N ASP A 430 -53.87 11.85 11.14
CA ASP A 430 -54.07 10.41 10.97
C ASP A 430 -52.83 9.61 11.39
N ARG A 431 -53.05 8.62 12.25
CA ARG A 431 -51.98 7.77 12.83
C ARG A 431 -51.10 7.12 11.76
N LYS A 432 -51.66 6.70 10.63
CA LYS A 432 -50.89 6.11 9.53
C LYS A 432 -49.94 7.13 8.91
N VAL A 433 -50.43 8.35 8.69
CA VAL A 433 -49.62 9.45 8.16
C VAL A 433 -48.45 9.76 9.10
N VAL A 434 -48.69 9.80 10.40
CA VAL A 434 -47.62 10.02 11.40
C VAL A 434 -46.59 8.90 11.40
N LEU A 435 -47.03 7.63 11.28
CA LEU A 435 -46.12 6.49 11.18
C LEU A 435 -45.22 6.61 9.95
N ASP A 436 -45.79 6.97 8.80
CA ASP A 436 -45.05 7.19 7.56
C ASP A 436 -44.07 8.36 7.69
N LEU A 437 -44.47 9.47 8.33
CA LEU A 437 -43.60 10.61 8.59
C LEU A 437 -42.43 10.26 9.50
N LEU A 438 -42.64 9.49 10.56
CA LEU A 438 -41.57 9.02 11.45
C LEU A 438 -40.61 8.07 10.73
N GLN A 439 -41.13 7.17 9.89
CA GLN A 439 -40.30 6.27 9.11
C GLN A 439 -39.49 7.03 8.05
N ASN A 440 -40.10 8.01 7.39
CA ASN A 440 -39.42 8.93 6.47
C ASN A 440 -38.36 9.76 7.18
N PHE A 441 -38.59 10.21 8.41
CA PHE A 441 -37.61 10.91 9.22
C PHE A 441 -36.36 10.05 9.46
N LEU A 442 -36.55 8.80 9.90
CA LEU A 442 -35.44 7.87 10.15
C LEU A 442 -34.65 7.56 8.87
N ASN A 443 -35.33 7.43 7.74
CA ASN A 443 -34.68 7.24 6.45
C ASN A 443 -33.92 8.48 5.97
N LYS A 444 -34.48 9.69 6.20
CA LYS A 444 -33.91 10.96 5.76
C LYS A 444 -32.76 11.44 6.64
N TYR A 445 -32.78 11.12 7.94
CA TYR A 445 -31.81 11.58 8.94
C TYR A 445 -31.27 10.44 9.83
N PRO A 446 -30.62 9.41 9.26
CA PRO A 446 -30.18 8.24 10.02
C PRO A 446 -29.20 8.58 11.16
N GLY A 447 -28.36 9.60 10.98
CA GLY A 447 -27.38 10.07 11.99
C GLY A 447 -27.91 11.13 12.97
N SER A 448 -29.21 11.44 12.98
CA SER A 448 -29.76 12.44 13.90
C SER A 448 -29.69 11.95 15.35
N GLN A 449 -29.39 12.87 16.29
CA GLN A 449 -29.52 12.61 17.72
C GLN A 449 -30.97 12.32 18.15
N LEU A 450 -31.94 12.62 17.28
CA LEU A 450 -33.37 12.40 17.50
C LEU A 450 -33.85 11.03 17.01
N SER A 451 -33.03 10.26 16.28
CA SER A 451 -33.40 8.94 15.76
C SER A 451 -33.91 7.98 16.84
N PRO A 452 -33.26 7.82 18.02
CA PRO A 452 -33.78 6.95 19.08
C PRO A 452 -35.15 7.38 19.60
N ARG A 453 -35.42 8.70 19.63
CA ARG A 453 -36.72 9.24 20.05
C ARG A 453 -37.79 9.02 18.99
N ALA A 454 -37.44 9.16 17.71
CA ALA A 454 -38.33 8.85 16.59
C ALA A 454 -38.69 7.35 16.58
N GLU A 455 -37.72 6.46 16.76
CA GLU A 455 -37.94 5.01 16.89
C GLU A 455 -38.86 4.66 18.07
N SER A 456 -38.63 5.28 19.24
CA SER A 456 -39.48 5.08 20.42
C SER A 456 -40.92 5.52 20.18
N LEU A 457 -41.14 6.65 19.50
CA LEU A 457 -42.48 7.11 19.13
C LEU A 457 -43.13 6.18 18.11
N LEU A 458 -42.37 5.73 17.11
CA LEU A 458 -42.84 4.81 16.09
C LEU A 458 -43.27 3.47 16.69
N ALA A 459 -42.53 2.95 17.68
CA ALA A 459 -42.89 1.75 18.42
C ALA A 459 -44.15 1.92 19.28
N LYS A 460 -44.34 3.08 19.92
CA LYS A 460 -45.55 3.37 20.73
C LYS A 460 -46.81 3.61 19.88
N LEU A 461 -46.63 4.07 18.65
CA LEU A 461 -47.70 4.34 17.70
C LEU A 461 -47.97 3.15 16.78
N LYS A 462 -47.27 2.03 16.90
CA LYS A 462 -47.63 0.72 16.30
C LYS A 462 -48.48 -0.06 17.29
#